data_AF-A0A1Q3TSN9-F1
#
_entry.id   AF-A0A1Q3TSN9-F1
#
_cell.length_a   1.000
_cell.length_b   1.000
_cell.length_c   1.000
_cell.angle_alpha   90.00
_cell.angle_beta   90.00
_cell.angle_gamma   90.00
#
_symmetry.space_group_name_H-M   'P 1'
#
loop_
_entity.id
_entity.type
_entity.pdbx_description
1 polymer ?
#
loop_
_entity_poly.entity_id
_entity_poly.type
_entity_poly.pdbx_seq_one_letter_code
_entity_poly.pdbx_strand_id
1 'polypeptide(L)'
;MQVVENAGAKPWDILPDEDMAWFKRFEKYRLMQPEDRSLKVLFMLERERRKRLGTLDQLPAYRTFVQVAKKHDWPGRAREFDKAEIEKDRAGAELLRSEESRSAEEERALQRQHRRQLMNILFNKVLAAINTESFDLTKAKPGELLQFMRVYLKENREEYDNAPARYRRFQFDTLTDQELYDLIQEQLALNPGRTR
;
A
#
# COMPACT_ATOMS: atom_id res chain seq x y z
N MET A 1 -48.86 -14.01 12.66
CA MET A 1 -47.80 -14.47 11.73
C MET A 1 -46.64 -13.51 11.85
N GLN A 2 -45.53 -13.95 12.45
CA GLN A 2 -44.31 -13.15 12.52
C GLN A 2 -43.59 -13.24 11.17
N VAL A 3 -43.36 -12.09 10.54
CA VAL A 3 -42.47 -11.95 9.39
C VAL A 3 -41.06 -12.12 9.94
N VAL A 4 -40.45 -13.26 9.68
CA VAL A 4 -39.03 -13.47 9.94
C VAL A 4 -38.29 -12.67 8.88
N GLU A 5 -37.93 -11.43 9.21
CA GLU A 5 -36.94 -10.67 8.45
C GLU A 5 -35.62 -11.45 8.53
N ASN A 6 -35.25 -12.12 7.44
CA ASN A 6 -33.94 -12.72 7.26
C ASN A 6 -32.88 -11.60 7.20
N ALA A 7 -32.43 -11.12 8.36
CA ALA A 7 -31.47 -10.03 8.52
C ALA A 7 -30.03 -10.33 8.03
N GLY A 8 -29.85 -11.36 7.19
CA GLY A 8 -28.56 -11.74 6.62
C GLY A 8 -28.62 -12.32 5.21
N ALA A 9 -29.80 -12.42 4.59
CA ALA A 9 -29.92 -12.91 3.22
C ALA A 9 -29.59 -11.78 2.23
N LYS A 10 -28.53 -11.95 1.45
CA LYS A 10 -28.18 -11.00 0.39
C LYS A 10 -29.17 -11.16 -0.76
N PRO A 11 -29.44 -10.10 -1.54
CA PRO A 11 -30.36 -10.16 -2.68
C PRO A 11 -30.02 -11.27 -3.69
N TRP A 12 -28.74 -11.63 -3.80
CA TRP A 12 -28.23 -12.66 -4.71
C TRP A 12 -28.07 -14.05 -4.08
N ASP A 13 -28.58 -14.28 -2.87
CA ASP A 13 -28.63 -15.62 -2.26
C ASP A 13 -29.81 -16.42 -2.77
N ILE A 14 -29.78 -17.74 -2.58
CA ILE A 14 -30.85 -18.65 -3.03
C ILE A 14 -32.19 -18.28 -2.38
N LEU A 15 -33.24 -18.18 -3.20
CA LEU A 15 -34.58 -17.88 -2.72
C LEU A 15 -35.27 -19.15 -2.20
N PRO A 16 -36.20 -19.04 -1.20
CA PRO A 16 -36.87 -20.20 -0.63
C PRO A 16 -37.64 -21.08 -1.64
N ASP A 17 -38.11 -20.50 -2.74
CA ASP A 17 -38.86 -21.16 -3.81
C ASP A 17 -38.03 -21.39 -5.09
N GLU A 18 -36.72 -21.10 -5.04
CA GLU A 18 -35.80 -21.27 -6.17
C GLU A 18 -35.11 -22.64 -6.08
N ASP A 19 -35.34 -23.47 -7.09
CA ASP A 19 -34.66 -24.77 -7.19
C ASP A 19 -33.14 -24.58 -7.37
N MET A 20 -32.35 -25.43 -6.72
CA MET A 20 -30.89 -25.35 -6.70
C MET A 20 -30.27 -25.41 -8.10
N ALA A 21 -30.87 -26.15 -9.04
CA ALA A 21 -30.36 -26.20 -10.41
C ALA A 21 -30.56 -24.85 -11.11
N TRP A 22 -31.65 -24.12 -10.83
CA TRP A 22 -31.86 -22.78 -11.36
C TRP A 22 -30.96 -21.75 -10.68
N PHE A 23 -30.78 -21.84 -9.37
CA PHE A 23 -29.85 -20.97 -8.65
C PHE A 23 -28.42 -21.10 -9.20
N LYS A 24 -27.91 -22.32 -9.45
CA LYS A 24 -26.58 -22.51 -10.07
C LYS A 24 -26.45 -21.88 -11.46
N ARG A 25 -27.55 -21.69 -12.18
CA ARG A 25 -27.56 -20.97 -13.47
C ARG A 25 -27.52 -19.48 -13.25
N PHE A 26 -28.27 -18.99 -12.26
CA PHE A 26 -28.17 -17.59 -11.81
C PHE A 26 -26.75 -17.25 -11.34
N GLU A 27 -26.07 -18.13 -10.61
CA GLU A 27 -24.69 -17.89 -10.18
C GLU A 27 -23.74 -17.68 -11.37
N LYS A 28 -23.89 -18.48 -12.42
CA LYS A 28 -23.13 -18.26 -13.66
C LYS A 28 -23.53 -16.94 -14.32
N TYR A 29 -24.83 -16.64 -14.36
CA TYR A 29 -25.36 -15.40 -14.96
C TYR A 29 -24.81 -14.15 -14.28
N ARG A 30 -24.79 -14.10 -12.94
CA ARG A 30 -24.27 -12.94 -12.19
C ARG A 30 -22.76 -12.76 -12.36
N LEU A 31 -22.01 -13.87 -12.48
CA LEU A 31 -20.56 -13.85 -12.66
C LEU A 31 -20.13 -13.48 -14.10
N MET A 32 -21.06 -13.38 -15.04
CA MET A 32 -20.76 -12.79 -16.35
C MET A 32 -20.51 -11.29 -16.17
N GLN A 33 -19.54 -10.77 -16.93
CA GLN A 33 -19.27 -9.33 -17.00
C GLN A 33 -20.55 -8.58 -17.37
N PRO A 34 -20.82 -7.40 -16.78
CA PRO A 34 -22.03 -6.65 -17.05
C PRO A 34 -22.31 -6.40 -18.53
N GLU A 35 -21.27 -6.17 -19.35
CA GLU A 35 -21.44 -5.94 -20.80
C GLU A 35 -21.84 -7.21 -21.57
N ASP A 36 -21.39 -8.39 -21.13
CA ASP A 36 -21.63 -9.67 -21.80
C ASP A 36 -22.85 -10.43 -21.23
N ARG A 37 -23.48 -9.88 -20.19
CA ARG A 37 -24.50 -10.57 -19.40
C ARG A 37 -25.80 -10.74 -20.20
N SER A 38 -25.99 -11.96 -20.71
CA SER A 38 -27.14 -12.29 -21.55
C SER A 38 -27.67 -13.70 -21.29
N LEU A 39 -28.98 -13.82 -21.11
CA LEU A 39 -29.65 -15.12 -20.98
C LEU A 39 -29.45 -15.99 -22.22
N LYS A 40 -29.38 -15.37 -23.41
CA LYS A 40 -29.12 -16.08 -24.66
C LYS A 40 -27.71 -16.66 -24.68
N VAL A 41 -26.73 -15.90 -24.22
CA VAL A 41 -25.33 -16.35 -24.13
C VAL A 41 -25.22 -17.49 -23.12
N LEU A 42 -25.77 -17.33 -21.91
CA LEU A 42 -25.80 -18.39 -20.90
C LEU A 42 -26.46 -19.68 -21.43
N PHE A 43 -27.59 -19.56 -22.12
CA PHE A 43 -28.29 -20.69 -22.71
C PHE A 43 -27.43 -21.42 -23.75
N MET A 44 -26.75 -20.67 -24.63
CA MET A 44 -25.85 -21.26 -25.63
C MET A 44 -24.67 -22.00 -24.98
N LEU A 45 -24.09 -21.42 -23.93
CA LEU A 45 -23.02 -22.07 -23.15
C LEU A 45 -23.49 -23.39 -22.51
N GLU A 46 -24.70 -23.40 -21.93
CA GLU A 46 -25.26 -24.65 -21.37
C GLU A 46 -25.57 -25.67 -22.45
N ARG A 47 -26.10 -25.23 -23.59
CA ARG A 47 -26.39 -26.09 -24.74
C ARG A 47 -25.14 -26.77 -25.27
N GLU A 48 -24.06 -26.01 -25.45
CA GLU A 48 -22.79 -26.56 -25.90
C GLU A 48 -22.20 -27.55 -24.90
N ARG A 49 -22.22 -27.21 -23.60
CA ARG A 49 -21.77 -28.11 -22.55
C ARG A 49 -22.55 -29.42 -22.55
N ARG A 50 -23.88 -29.35 -22.65
CA ARG A 50 -24.76 -30.54 -22.67
C ARG A 50 -24.58 -31.38 -23.93
N LYS A 51 -24.35 -30.74 -25.07
CA LYS A 51 -23.99 -31.43 -26.32
C LYS A 51 -22.71 -32.25 -26.16
N ARG A 52 -21.66 -31.69 -25.55
CA ARG A 52 -20.40 -32.42 -25.28
C ARG A 52 -20.58 -33.59 -24.31
N LEU A 53 -21.49 -33.45 -23.35
CA LEU A 53 -21.80 -34.48 -22.35
C LEU A 53 -22.85 -35.50 -22.81
N GLY A 54 -23.39 -35.38 -24.03
CA GLY A 54 -24.44 -36.27 -24.53
C GLY A 54 -25.79 -36.17 -23.79
N THR A 55 -26.05 -35.09 -23.05
CA THR A 55 -27.26 -34.91 -22.21
C THR A 55 -28.09 -33.70 -22.64
N LEU A 56 -28.22 -33.50 -23.95
CA LEU A 56 -28.90 -32.34 -24.54
C LEU A 56 -30.41 -32.35 -24.28
N ASP A 57 -31.01 -33.53 -24.19
CA ASP A 57 -32.40 -33.79 -23.81
C ASP A 57 -32.77 -33.23 -22.43
N GLN A 58 -31.81 -33.17 -21.51
CA GLN A 58 -31.99 -32.60 -20.17
C GLN A 58 -31.91 -31.07 -20.12
N LEU A 59 -31.65 -30.41 -21.26
CA LEU A 59 -31.56 -28.95 -21.31
C LEU A 59 -32.98 -28.34 -21.34
N PRO A 60 -33.35 -27.50 -20.36
CA PRO A 60 -34.62 -26.79 -20.41
C PRO A 60 -34.71 -25.89 -21.65
N ALA A 61 -35.91 -25.70 -22.18
CA ALA A 61 -36.11 -24.80 -23.32
C ALA A 61 -35.70 -23.35 -22.98
N TYR A 62 -35.23 -22.60 -23.98
CA TYR A 62 -34.83 -21.20 -23.79
C TYR A 62 -35.96 -20.33 -23.20
N ARG A 63 -37.21 -20.58 -23.60
CA ARG A 63 -38.37 -19.87 -23.04
C ARG A 63 -38.50 -20.07 -21.52
N THR A 64 -38.19 -21.27 -21.03
CA THR A 64 -38.19 -21.58 -19.60
C THR A 64 -37.13 -20.78 -18.86
N PHE A 65 -35.93 -20.63 -19.43
CA PHE A 65 -34.88 -19.77 -18.86
C PHE A 65 -35.36 -18.34 -18.66
N VAL A 66 -35.98 -17.75 -19.68
CA VAL A 66 -36.48 -16.37 -19.63
C VAL A 66 -37.58 -16.23 -18.57
N GLN A 67 -38.49 -17.21 -18.47
CA GLN A 67 -39.56 -17.19 -17.47
C GLN A 67 -39.02 -17.29 -16.05
N VAL A 68 -38.09 -18.20 -15.78
CA VAL A 68 -37.47 -18.37 -14.46
C VAL A 68 -36.65 -17.14 -14.09
N ALA A 69 -35.83 -16.64 -15.02
CA ALA A 69 -35.02 -15.44 -14.80
C ALA A 69 -35.87 -14.21 -14.48
N LYS A 70 -37.05 -14.09 -15.12
CA LYS A 70 -38.02 -13.03 -14.79
C LYS A 70 -38.69 -13.26 -13.44
N LYS A 71 -39.10 -14.51 -13.14
CA LYS A 71 -39.76 -14.88 -11.87
C LYS A 71 -38.88 -14.55 -10.67
N HIS A 72 -37.59 -14.88 -10.75
CA HIS A 72 -36.63 -14.71 -9.65
C HIS A 72 -35.76 -13.44 -9.81
N ASP A 73 -36.17 -12.49 -10.65
CA ASP A 73 -35.48 -11.22 -10.92
C ASP A 73 -33.94 -11.34 -11.03
N TRP A 74 -33.47 -12.22 -11.91
CA TRP A 74 -32.03 -12.40 -12.12
C TRP A 74 -31.30 -11.10 -12.50
N PRO A 75 -31.84 -10.22 -13.37
CA PRO A 75 -31.16 -8.97 -13.70
C PRO A 75 -31.07 -8.00 -12.52
N GLY A 76 -32.09 -7.90 -11.67
CA GLY A 76 -32.04 -7.08 -10.47
C GLY A 76 -31.01 -7.59 -9.47
N ARG A 77 -31.08 -8.89 -9.14
CA ARG A 77 -30.15 -9.52 -8.18
C ARG A 77 -28.70 -9.46 -8.63
N ALA A 78 -28.44 -9.64 -9.93
CA ALA A 78 -27.09 -9.52 -10.49
C ALA A 78 -26.54 -8.08 -10.40
N ARG A 79 -27.38 -7.06 -10.60
CA ARG A 79 -26.96 -5.65 -10.43
C ARG A 79 -26.63 -5.31 -8.98
N GLU A 80 -27.38 -5.84 -8.02
CA GLU A 80 -27.07 -5.65 -6.60
C GLU A 80 -25.76 -6.34 -6.21
N PHE A 81 -25.47 -7.50 -6.80
CA PHE A 81 -24.17 -8.16 -6.64
C PHE A 81 -23.03 -7.29 -7.20
N ASP A 82 -23.18 -6.73 -8.40
CA ASP A 82 -22.16 -5.87 -9.01
C ASP A 82 -21.86 -4.64 -8.13
N LYS A 83 -22.90 -3.99 -7.60
CA LYS A 83 -22.74 -2.84 -6.69
C LYS A 83 -21.93 -3.21 -5.45
N ALA A 84 -22.23 -4.36 -4.85
CA ALA A 84 -21.56 -4.81 -3.64
C ALA A 84 -20.09 -5.18 -3.89
N GLU A 85 -19.77 -5.77 -5.04
CA GLU A 85 -18.37 -6.03 -5.42
C GLU A 85 -17.62 -4.72 -5.69
N ILE A 86 -18.23 -3.73 -6.36
CA ILE A 86 -17.64 -2.41 -6.55
C ILE A 86 -17.36 -1.72 -5.21
N GLU A 87 -18.28 -1.81 -4.25
CA GLU A 87 -18.11 -1.24 -2.91
C GLU A 87 -16.97 -1.91 -2.14
N LYS A 88 -16.88 -3.24 -2.21
CA LYS A 88 -15.80 -4.02 -1.62
C LYS A 88 -14.45 -3.69 -2.23
N ASP A 89 -14.38 -3.54 -3.55
CA ASP A 89 -13.16 -3.15 -4.26
C ASP A 89 -12.70 -1.74 -3.87
N ARG A 90 -13.64 -0.80 -3.69
CA ARG A 90 -13.35 0.55 -3.20
C ARG A 90 -12.79 0.52 -1.78
N ALA A 91 -13.42 -0.23 -0.89
CA ALA A 91 -12.95 -0.38 0.49
C ALA A 91 -11.54 -1.03 0.54
N GLY A 92 -11.28 -2.04 -0.30
CA GLY A 92 -9.96 -2.65 -0.43
C GLY A 92 -8.90 -1.67 -0.96
N ALA A 93 -9.24 -0.85 -1.96
CA ALA A 93 -8.33 0.16 -2.50
C ALA A 93 -8.02 1.28 -1.49
N GLU A 94 -8.98 1.67 -0.65
CA GLU A 94 -8.76 2.66 0.40
C GLU A 94 -7.83 2.15 1.51
N LEU A 95 -7.98 0.88 1.92
CA LEU A 95 -7.07 0.22 2.86
C LEU A 95 -5.63 0.19 2.33
N LEU A 96 -5.43 -0.21 1.07
CA LEU A 96 -4.11 -0.25 0.45
C LEU A 96 -3.44 1.13 0.42
N ARG A 97 -4.18 2.18 0.05
CA ARG A 97 -3.65 3.56 0.07
C ARG A 97 -3.26 4.02 1.48
N SER A 98 -4.03 3.63 2.50
CA SER A 98 -3.74 3.94 3.89
C SER A 98 -2.45 3.25 4.37
N GLU A 99 -2.28 1.98 4.01
CA GLU A 99 -1.07 1.21 4.33
C GLU A 99 0.17 1.75 3.61
N GLU A 100 0.06 2.10 2.32
CA GLU A 100 1.14 2.72 1.55
C GLU A 100 1.55 4.07 2.16
N SER A 101 0.58 4.88 2.60
CA SER A 101 0.86 6.16 3.25
C SER A 101 1.57 5.99 4.59
N ARG A 102 1.14 5.03 5.41
CA ARG A 102 1.80 4.71 6.69
C ARG A 102 3.21 4.17 6.48
N SER A 103 3.40 3.27 5.52
CA SER A 103 4.70 2.71 5.19
C SER A 103 5.68 3.80 4.73
N ALA A 104 5.23 4.74 3.89
CA ALA A 104 6.04 5.86 3.46
C ALA A 104 6.40 6.82 4.60
N GLU A 105 5.52 7.03 5.57
CA GLU A 105 5.79 7.84 6.76
C GLU A 105 6.78 7.18 7.72
N GLU A 106 6.65 5.87 7.93
CA GLU A 106 7.57 5.06 8.74
C GLU A 106 8.97 5.03 8.11
N GLU A 107 9.07 4.86 6.78
CA GLU A 107 10.36 4.90 6.07
C GLU A 107 11.02 6.28 6.20
N ARG A 108 10.26 7.37 6.03
CA ARG A 108 10.76 8.74 6.24
C ARG A 108 11.22 8.98 7.67
N ALA A 109 10.51 8.45 8.66
CA ALA A 109 10.89 8.55 10.07
C ALA A 109 12.21 7.80 10.35
N LEU A 110 12.35 6.59 9.81
CA LEU A 110 13.57 5.79 9.94
C LEU A 110 14.76 6.46 9.25
N GLN A 111 14.56 7.04 8.06
CA GLN A 111 15.59 7.83 7.38
C GLN A 111 16.03 9.05 8.19
N ARG A 112 15.09 9.77 8.83
CA ARG A 112 15.41 10.89 9.74
C ARG A 112 16.21 10.43 10.96
N GLN A 113 15.86 9.29 11.54
CA GLN A 113 16.59 8.72 12.68
C GLN A 113 18.03 8.32 12.28
N HIS A 114 18.18 7.65 11.13
CA HIS A 114 19.50 7.29 10.60
C HIS A 114 20.35 8.53 10.29
N ARG A 115 19.74 9.59 9.73
CA ARG A 115 20.40 10.90 9.52
C ARG A 115 21.00 11.43 10.81
N ARG A 116 20.20 11.48 11.89
CA ARG A 116 20.64 11.96 13.20
C ARG A 116 21.78 11.13 13.78
N GLN A 117 21.68 9.80 13.72
CA GLN A 117 22.73 8.92 14.24
C GLN A 117 24.07 9.10 13.51
N LEU A 118 24.03 9.20 12.17
CA LEU A 118 25.21 9.46 11.37
C LEU A 118 25.86 10.81 11.68
N MET A 119 25.04 11.86 11.80
CA MET A 119 25.52 13.19 12.17
C MET A 119 26.16 13.20 13.56
N ASN A 120 25.59 12.48 14.53
CA ASN A 120 26.20 12.31 15.84
C ASN A 120 27.59 11.66 15.74
N ILE A 121 27.75 10.65 14.89
CA ILE A 121 29.04 9.97 14.69
C ILE A 121 30.06 10.93 14.08
N LEU A 122 29.68 11.65 13.02
CA LEU A 122 30.54 12.63 12.37
C LEU A 122 30.95 13.76 13.31
N PHE A 123 29.98 14.33 14.02
CA PHE A 123 30.23 15.40 14.97
C PHE A 123 31.19 14.94 16.06
N ASN A 124 31.01 13.73 16.61
CA ASN A 124 31.94 13.18 17.59
C ASN A 124 33.35 12.95 17.03
N LYS A 125 33.49 12.47 15.79
CA LYS A 125 34.79 12.32 15.12
C LYS A 125 35.48 13.68 14.93
N VAL A 126 34.72 14.70 14.50
CA VAL A 126 35.20 16.07 14.34
C VAL A 126 35.63 16.67 15.67
N LEU A 127 34.80 16.54 16.73
CA LEU A 127 35.18 16.97 18.07
C LEU A 127 36.44 16.26 18.58
N ALA A 128 36.61 14.98 18.30
CA ALA A 128 37.81 14.23 18.69
C ALA A 128 39.06 14.74 17.96
N ALA A 129 38.97 15.00 16.64
CA ALA A 129 40.06 15.57 15.84
C ALA A 129 40.44 16.99 16.32
N ILE A 130 39.44 17.81 16.61
CA ILE A 130 39.60 19.17 17.14
C ILE A 130 40.30 19.15 18.51
N ASN A 131 39.92 18.21 19.40
CA ASN A 131 40.55 18.06 20.71
C ASN A 131 42.01 17.57 20.64
N THR A 132 42.38 16.81 19.61
CA THR A 132 43.78 16.40 19.40
C THR A 132 44.67 17.51 18.86
N GLU A 133 44.11 18.53 18.20
CA GLU A 133 44.87 19.62 17.57
C GLU A 133 44.88 20.94 18.36
N SER A 134 44.54 20.94 19.66
CA SER A 134 44.51 22.13 20.53
C SER A 134 43.60 23.26 20.02
N PHE A 135 42.48 22.90 19.40
CA PHE A 135 41.51 23.86 18.87
C PHE A 135 40.34 24.06 19.85
N ASP A 136 40.18 25.29 20.34
CA ASP A 136 39.21 25.63 21.39
C ASP A 136 37.80 25.79 20.80
N LEU A 137 36.99 24.73 20.95
CA LEU A 137 35.59 24.65 20.50
C LEU A 137 34.69 25.76 21.03
N THR A 138 35.03 26.35 22.17
CA THR A 138 34.22 27.42 22.79
C THR A 138 34.41 28.76 22.07
N LYS A 139 35.48 28.89 21.28
CA LYS A 139 35.83 30.10 20.52
C LYS A 139 35.63 29.96 19.02
N ALA A 140 35.38 28.74 18.55
CA ALA A 140 35.19 28.44 17.15
C ALA A 140 33.89 29.07 16.62
N LYS A 141 34.01 29.90 15.59
CA LYS A 141 32.81 30.42 14.92
C LYS A 141 32.14 29.26 14.16
N PRO A 142 30.80 29.23 14.08
CA PRO A 142 30.08 28.19 13.34
C PRO A 142 30.58 27.96 11.89
N GLY A 143 31.04 29.02 11.22
CA GLY A 143 31.65 28.92 9.88
C GLY A 143 33.02 28.22 9.85
N GLU A 144 33.82 28.33 10.91
CA GLU A 144 35.12 27.65 11.04
C GLU A 144 34.92 26.15 11.30
N LEU A 145 33.93 25.80 12.12
CA LEU A 145 33.50 24.41 12.33
C LEU A 145 33.00 23.77 11.03
N LEU A 146 32.22 24.51 10.25
CA LEU A 146 31.69 24.04 8.98
C LEU A 146 32.81 23.81 7.95
N GLN A 147 33.79 24.70 7.89
CA GLN A 147 34.97 24.55 7.05
C GLN A 147 35.82 23.33 7.47
N PHE A 148 36.03 23.15 8.78
CA PHE A 148 36.74 21.99 9.31
C PHE A 148 36.01 20.68 8.98
N MET A 149 34.69 20.64 9.17
CA MET A 149 33.86 19.48 8.80
C MET A 149 33.98 19.14 7.31
N ARG A 150 34.00 20.13 6.42
CA ARG A 150 34.19 19.92 4.97
C ARG A 150 35.57 19.31 4.67
N VAL A 151 36.63 19.84 5.28
CA VAL A 151 37.99 19.32 5.09
C VAL A 151 38.10 17.89 5.62
N TYR A 152 37.62 17.65 6.84
CA TYR A 152 37.65 16.32 7.46
C TYR A 152 36.85 15.28 6.67
N LEU A 153 35.66 15.63 6.17
CA LEU A 153 34.84 14.76 5.32
C LEU A 153 35.54 14.46 3.98
N LYS A 154 36.18 15.46 3.38
CA LYS A 154 36.91 15.31 2.12
C LYS A 154 38.14 14.42 2.28
N GLU A 155 38.88 14.57 3.37
CA GLU A 155 40.12 13.82 3.65
C GLU A 155 39.84 12.38 4.05
N ASN A 156 38.70 12.11 4.71
CA ASN A 156 38.32 10.78 5.17
C ASN A 156 37.25 10.12 4.27
N ARG A 157 37.06 10.63 3.04
CA ARG A 157 36.02 10.18 2.10
C ARG A 157 36.03 8.67 1.86
N GLU A 158 37.21 8.07 1.71
CA GLU A 158 37.36 6.62 1.50
C GLU A 158 36.87 5.78 2.69
N GLU A 159 36.97 6.27 3.92
CA GLU A 159 36.44 5.58 5.12
C GLU A 159 34.90 5.55 5.09
N TYR A 160 34.27 6.60 4.54
CA TYR A 160 32.82 6.73 4.45
C TYR A 160 32.22 6.03 3.23
N ASP A 161 32.89 6.09 2.08
CA ASP A 161 32.45 5.40 0.85
C ASP A 161 32.50 3.87 1.04
N ASN A 162 33.43 3.37 1.86
CA ASN A 162 33.56 1.95 2.20
C ASN A 162 32.70 1.53 3.41
N ALA A 163 31.95 2.44 4.04
CA ALA A 163 31.05 2.10 5.13
C ALA A 163 29.94 1.12 4.68
N PRO A 164 29.34 0.35 5.60
CA PRO A 164 28.23 -0.57 5.31
C PRO A 164 27.14 0.08 4.45
N ALA A 165 26.56 -0.64 3.49
CA ALA A 165 25.66 -0.09 2.45
C ALA A 165 24.51 0.82 2.95
N ARG A 166 24.09 0.67 4.20
CA ARG A 166 23.13 1.56 4.89
C ARG A 166 23.60 3.01 5.05
N TYR A 167 24.90 3.28 4.90
CA TYR A 167 25.53 4.59 5.03
C TYR A 167 25.94 5.20 3.68
N ARG A 168 26.08 4.40 2.61
CA ARG A 168 26.43 4.91 1.25
C ARG A 168 25.35 5.74 0.58
N ARG A 169 24.08 5.63 1.02
CA ARG A 169 22.99 6.49 0.55
C ARG A 169 23.06 7.91 1.14
N PHE A 170 23.88 8.13 2.16
CA PHE A 170 24.17 9.45 2.69
C PHE A 170 25.32 10.06 1.89
N GLN A 171 24.97 10.77 0.83
CA GLN A 171 25.92 11.63 0.12
C GLN A 171 26.14 12.87 1.00
N PHE A 172 27.10 12.85 1.91
CA PHE A 172 27.47 14.05 2.68
C PHE A 172 27.81 15.23 1.75
N ASP A 173 28.29 14.91 0.55
CA ASP A 173 28.56 15.79 -0.58
C ASP A 173 27.31 16.56 -1.09
N THR A 174 26.09 16.16 -0.72
CA THR A 174 24.84 16.84 -1.14
C THR A 174 24.20 17.69 -0.05
N LEU A 175 24.74 17.68 1.17
CA LEU A 175 24.26 18.56 2.23
C LEU A 175 24.65 20.00 1.93
N THR A 176 23.67 20.89 1.96
CA THR A 176 23.92 22.34 1.79
C THR A 176 24.59 22.93 3.03
N ASP A 177 25.24 24.08 2.86
CA ASP A 177 25.88 24.79 3.98
C ASP A 177 24.89 25.16 5.09
N GLN A 178 23.65 25.47 4.73
CA GLN A 178 22.61 25.74 5.71
C GLN A 178 22.23 24.49 6.50
N GLU A 179 22.09 23.33 5.84
CA GLU A 179 21.80 22.08 6.53
C GLU A 179 22.93 21.65 7.46
N LEU A 180 24.18 21.80 7.03
CA LEU A 180 25.34 21.53 7.87
C LEU A 180 25.38 22.49 9.07
N TYR A 181 25.07 23.77 8.86
CA TYR A 181 25.01 24.76 9.93
C TYR A 181 23.92 24.45 10.96
N ASP A 182 22.69 24.16 10.50
CA ASP A 182 21.57 23.84 11.37
C ASP A 182 21.84 22.58 12.20
N LEU A 183 22.49 21.58 11.59
CA LEU A 183 22.89 20.35 12.26
C LEU A 183 23.99 20.60 13.31
N ILE A 184 24.96 21.46 13.04
CA ILE A 184 25.98 21.86 14.02
C ILE A 184 25.31 22.56 15.22
N GLN A 185 24.36 23.46 14.97
CA GLN A 185 23.60 24.14 16.02
C GLN A 185 22.77 23.15 16.86
N GLU A 186 22.08 22.20 16.23
CA GLU A 186 21.32 21.15 16.93
C GLU A 186 22.24 20.31 17.85
N GLN A 187 23.46 19.99 17.40
CA GLN A 187 24.43 19.23 18.20
C GLN A 187 25.06 20.02 19.35
N LEU A 188 25.38 21.30 19.13
CA LEU A 188 25.87 22.18 20.18
C LEU A 188 24.81 22.38 21.27
N ALA A 189 23.52 22.44 20.90
CA ALA A 189 22.42 22.52 21.84
C ALA A 189 22.22 21.21 22.64
N LEU A 190 22.50 20.05 22.06
CA LEU A 190 22.38 18.74 22.70
C LEU A 190 23.55 18.39 23.63
N ASN A 191 24.72 19.03 23.48
CA ASN A 191 25.93 18.78 24.30
C ASN A 191 26.49 20.05 24.97
N PRO A 192 25.73 20.73 25.85
CA PRO A 192 26.16 21.98 26.49
C PRO A 192 27.32 21.81 27.50
N GLY A 193 27.73 20.58 27.82
CA GLY A 193 28.76 20.26 28.81
C GLY A 193 30.19 20.08 28.27
N ARG A 194 30.40 20.14 26.95
CA ARG A 194 31.75 20.11 26.33
C ARG A 194 32.28 21.49 25.96
N THR A 195 31.54 22.54 26.33
CA THR A 195 31.86 23.95 26.06
C THR A 195 32.20 24.76 27.32
N ARG A 196 32.66 24.10 28.40
CA ARG A 196 33.22 24.76 29.58
C ARG A 196 34.69 24.42 29.77
#